data_AF-A0A497LQ52-F1
#
_entry.id   AF-A0A497LQ52-F1
#
_cell.length_a   1.000
_cell.length_b   1.000
_cell.length_c   1.000
_cell.angle_alpha   90.00
_cell.angle_beta   90.00
_cell.angle_gamma   90.00
#
_symmetry.space_group_name_H-M   'P 1'
#
loop_
_entity.id
_entity.type
_entity.pdbx_description
1 polymer ?
#
loop_
_entity_poly.entity_id
_entity_poly.type
_entity_poly.pdbx_seq_one_letter_code
_entity_poly.pdbx_strand_id
1 'polypeptide(L)' 'MKFSVVAKYRGDAVSFEIDAPSVKEAYELAKKEAVEIFNYKCFLGRAPQVMVKQLEDPRELKR' A
#
# COMPACT_ATOMS: atom_id res chain seq x y z
N MET A 1 4.70 -12.46 -3.08
CA MET A 1 3.32 -12.46 -2.56
C MET A 1 2.66 -11.19 -3.02
N LYS A 2 1.38 -11.24 -3.36
CA LYS A 2 0.67 -10.05 -3.82
C LYS A 2 -0.07 -9.40 -2.65
N PHE A 3 -0.05 -8.08 -2.60
CA PHE A 3 -0.70 -7.28 -1.57
C PHE A 3 -1.62 -6.27 -2.24
N SER A 4 -2.82 -6.11 -1.71
CA SER A 4 -3.70 -4.98 -2.01
C SER A 4 -3.40 -3.86 -1.03
N VAL A 5 -3.21 -2.65 -1.55
CA VAL A 5 -2.88 -1.47 -0.77
C VAL A 5 -3.93 -0.41 -1.00
N VAL A 6 -4.36 0.24 0.09
CA VAL A 6 -5.20 1.43 0.05
C VAL A 6 -4.43 2.56 0.72
N ALA A 7 -4.13 3.60 -0.05
CA ALA A 7 -3.48 4.82 0.44
C ALA A 7 -4.50 5.95 0.52
N LYS A 8 -4.50 6.69 1.63
CA LYS A 8 -5.41 7.81 1.89
C LYS A 8 -4.64 9.08 2.23
N TYR A 9 -5.01 10.18 1.62
CA TYR A 9 -4.42 11.49 1.91
C TYR A 9 -5.43 12.61 1.62
N ARG A 10 -5.62 13.51 2.59
CA ARG A 10 -6.51 14.69 2.48
C ARG A 10 -7.95 14.41 1.98
N GLY A 11 -8.47 13.21 2.25
CA GLY A 11 -9.83 12.82 1.83
C GLY A 11 -9.87 12.02 0.54
N ASP A 12 -8.78 12.03 -0.24
CA ASP A 12 -8.60 11.16 -1.39
C ASP A 12 -8.13 9.77 -0.96
N ALA A 13 -8.55 8.75 -1.73
CA ALA A 13 -8.13 7.37 -1.54
C ALA A 13 -7.76 6.75 -2.89
N VAL A 14 -6.61 6.09 -2.94
CA VAL A 14 -6.14 5.34 -4.10
C VAL A 14 -5.87 3.90 -3.68
N SER A 15 -6.26 2.96 -4.53
CA SER A 15 -6.00 1.53 -4.31
C SER A 15 -5.09 1.01 -5.41
N PHE A 16 -4.09 0.23 -5.04
CA PHE A 16 -3.14 -0.37 -5.97
C PHE A 16 -2.63 -1.71 -5.42
N GLU A 17 -1.96 -2.48 -6.26
CA GLU A 17 -1.42 -3.79 -5.90
C GLU A 17 0.11 -3.76 -5.92
N ILE A 18 0.74 -4.46 -4.98
CA ILE A 18 2.20 -4.53 -4.88
C ILE A 18 2.61 -5.99 -4.71
N ASP A 19 3.66 -6.38 -5.44
CA ASP A 19 4.34 -7.65 -5.21
C ASP A 19 5.52 -7.45 -4.27
N ALA A 20 5.52 -8.17 -3.15
CA ALA A 20 6.59 -8.14 -2.16
C ALA A 20 6.81 -9.53 -1.54
N PRO A 21 8.00 -9.81 -0.99
CA PRO A 21 8.28 -11.07 -0.31
C PRO A 21 7.73 -11.11 1.13
N SER A 22 7.39 -9.97 1.73
CA SER A 22 6.83 -9.90 3.08
C SER A 22 5.89 -8.71 3.28
N VAL A 23 5.03 -8.78 4.30
CA VAL A 23 4.15 -7.66 4.70
C VAL A 23 4.96 -6.40 5.03
N LYS A 24 6.13 -6.56 5.67
CA LYS A 24 7.00 -5.44 6.04
C LYS A 24 7.51 -4.70 4.80
N GLU A 25 8.02 -5.44 3.81
CA GLU A 25 8.48 -4.84 2.56
C GLU A 25 7.32 -4.24 1.76
N ALA A 26 6.16 -4.91 1.73
CA ALA A 26 4.96 -4.36 1.11
C ALA A 26 4.55 -3.01 1.72
N TYR A 27 4.69 -2.86 3.05
CA TYR A 27 4.36 -1.62 3.75
C TYR A 27 5.33 -0.47 3.42
N GLU A 28 6.63 -0.75 3.33
CA GLU A 28 7.63 0.26 2.95
C GLU A 28 7.50 0.69 1.49
N LEU A 29 7.26 -0.25 0.57
CA LEU A 29 6.94 0.05 -0.83
C LEU A 29 5.65 0.87 -0.95
N ALA A 30 4.59 0.46 -0.25
CA ALA A 30 3.30 1.15 -0.22
C ALA A 30 3.43 2.60 0.22
N LYS A 31 4.22 2.89 1.27
CA LYS A 31 4.47 4.27 1.72
C LYS A 31 5.15 5.10 0.63
N LYS A 32 6.18 4.54 0.00
CA LYS A 32 6.96 5.26 -1.02
C LYS A 32 6.08 5.58 -2.21
N GLU A 33 5.34 4.60 -2.73
CA GLU A 33 4.41 4.81 -3.84
C GLU A 33 3.29 5.78 -3.45
N ALA A 34 2.71 5.68 -2.26
CA ALA A 34 1.68 6.62 -1.80
C ALA A 34 2.20 8.07 -1.77
N VAL A 35 3.45 8.28 -1.34
CA VAL A 35 4.07 9.61 -1.35
C VAL A 35 4.23 10.13 -2.78
N GLU A 36 4.63 9.28 -3.72
CA GLU A 36 4.76 9.65 -5.13
C GLU A 36 3.39 9.93 -5.78
N ILE A 37 2.40 9.06 -5.57
CA ILE A 37 1.03 9.19 -6.09
C ILE A 37 0.36 10.49 -5.62
N PHE A 38 0.44 10.78 -4.33
CA PHE A 38 -0.14 12.01 -3.78
C PHE A 38 0.76 13.23 -3.98
N ASN A 39 1.90 13.07 -4.67
CA ASN A 39 2.95 14.09 -4.81
C ASN A 39 3.23 14.80 -3.47
N TYR A 40 3.29 13.99 -2.41
CA TYR A 40 3.42 14.48 -1.05
C TYR A 40 4.81 15.07 -0.87
N LYS A 41 4.87 16.41 -0.83
CA LYS A 41 6.06 17.12 -0.37
C LYS A 41 5.99 17.20 1.15
N CYS A 42 7.05 16.73 1.83
CA CYS A 42 7.19 16.74 3.29
C CYS A 42 6.91 18.09 3.97
N PHE A 43 6.87 19.19 3.20
CA PHE A 43 6.59 20.54 3.66
C PHE A 43 5.11 20.85 3.95
N LEU A 44 4.15 19.96 3.64
CA LEU A 44 2.70 20.29 3.64
C LEU A 44 1.79 19.56 4.65
N GLY A 45 2.32 18.83 5.65
CA GLY A 45 1.51 18.34 6.79
C GLY A 45 1.61 16.84 7.11
N ARG A 46 0.47 16.16 7.37
CA ARG A 46 0.42 14.75 7.80
C ARG A 46 0.71 13.80 6.64
N ALA A 47 1.60 12.82 6.79
CA ALA A 47 1.89 11.85 5.74
C ALA A 47 0.65 11.02 5.29
N PRO A 48 0.62 10.49 4.05
CA PRO A 48 -0.40 9.55 3.60
C PRO A 48 -0.52 8.35 4.54
N GLN A 49 -1.76 7.95 4.84
CA GLN A 49 -2.04 6.72 5.57
C GLN A 49 -2.11 5.56 4.58
N VAL A 50 -1.38 4.48 4.85
CA VAL A 50 -1.38 3.28 3.99
C VAL A 50 -1.89 2.08 4.77
N MET A 51 -2.74 1.29 4.15
CA MET A 51 -3.23 0.02 4.67
C MET A 51 -2.89 -1.07 3.65
N VAL A 52 -2.20 -2.12 4.11
CA VAL A 52 -1.74 -3.24 3.29
C VAL A 52 -2.49 -4.50 3.71
N LYS A 53 -3.11 -5.17 2.74
CA LYS A 53 -3.79 -6.45 2.92
C LYS A 53 -3.12 -7.48 2.02
N GLN A 54 -2.68 -8.59 2.60
CA GLN A 54 -2.20 -9.72 1.82
C GLN A 54 -3.36 -10.30 1.00
N LEU A 55 -3.14 -10.47 -0.29
CA LEU A 55 -4.05 -11.24 -1.13
C LEU A 55 -3.67 -12.71 -0.94
N GLU A 56 -4.53 -13.44 -0.24
CA GLU A 56 -4.41 -14.90 -0.17
C GLU A 56 -4.62 -15.44 -1.57
N ASP A 57 -3.67 -16.24 -2.04
CA ASP A 57 -3.79 -16.92 -3.32
C ASP A 57 -4.92 -17.95 -3.17
N PRO A 58 -6.03 -17.87 -3.94
CA PRO A 58 -7.17 -18.76 -3.78
C PRO A 58 -6.81 -20.24 -4.04
N ARG A 59 -5.59 -20.52 -4.51
CA ARG A 59 -5.04 -21.88 -4.71
C ARG A 59 -4.57 -22.56 -3.43
N GLU A 60 -4.30 -21.84 -2.35
CA GLU A 60 -3.86 -22.45 -1.08
C GLU A 60 -5.02 -22.87 -0.16
N LEU A 61 -6.27 -22.48 -0.47
CA LEU A 61 -7.45 -22.84 0.33
C LEU A 61 -8.00 -24.26 0.05
N LYS A 62 -7.33 -25.05 -0.81
CA LYS A 62 -7.74 -26.42 -1.20
C LYS A 62 -6.63 -27.45 -1.01
N ARG A 63 -5.99 -27.50 0.15
CA ARG A 63 -5.15 -28.64 0.55
C ARG A 63 -5.52 -29.14 1.94
#